data_AF-A0A9D9WWJ3-F1
#
_entry.id   AF-A0A9D9WWJ3-F1
#
_cell.length_a   1.000
_cell.length_b   1.000
_cell.length_c   1.000
_cell.angle_alpha   90.00
_cell.angle_beta   90.00
_cell.angle_gamma   90.00
#
_symmetry.space_group_name_H-M   'P 1'
#
loop_
_entity.id
_entity.type
_entity.pdbx_description
1 polymer ?
#
loop_
_entity_poly.entity_id
_entity_poly.type
_entity_poly.pdbx_seq_one_letter_code
_entity_poly.pdbx_strand_id
1 'polypeptide(L)'
;MSRTQAIPLFYCLVAGALSACSSVSFKQGASGDEFRQAEKTCQSTTSERSAFMQCMEAKGWWSRSVEELSQAGFVPVDNGDEAGTESELPTVAEGPAPSSPAARAPAAPDRATPAKASGAVPVVPAKAAAPKDPLSRMRIAMWAKAGADGAALTQAQNTCLTTLGAGHEPDPVAGTVTRGLYDCLRKQGWTGMTLR
;
A
#
# COMPACT_ATOMS: atom_id res chain seq x y z
N MET A 1 8.61 25.59 -60.81
CA MET A 1 7.44 25.07 -60.07
C MET A 1 7.92 24.42 -58.78
N SER A 2 7.82 25.10 -57.64
CA SER A 2 8.24 24.51 -56.35
C SER A 2 7.12 23.65 -55.77
N ARG A 3 7.37 22.36 -55.55
CA ARG A 3 6.51 21.50 -54.72
C ARG A 3 6.99 21.58 -53.28
N THR A 4 6.35 22.46 -52.50
CA THR A 4 6.74 22.83 -51.14
C THR A 4 6.66 21.66 -50.14
N GLN A 5 7.51 21.70 -49.12
CA GLN A 5 7.60 20.73 -48.03
C GLN A 5 6.33 20.73 -47.14
N ALA A 6 5.30 19.96 -47.50
CA ALA A 6 4.09 19.80 -46.68
C ALA A 6 4.15 18.59 -45.72
N ILE A 7 4.92 17.56 -46.08
CA ILE A 7 4.90 16.24 -45.41
C ILE A 7 5.44 16.24 -43.96
N PRO A 8 6.62 16.83 -43.63
CA PRO A 8 7.18 16.69 -42.28
C PRO A 8 6.36 17.43 -41.22
N LEU A 9 5.73 18.55 -41.59
CA LEU A 9 4.99 19.42 -40.67
C LEU A 9 3.70 18.74 -40.18
N PHE A 10 3.04 17.96 -41.05
CA PHE A 10 1.87 17.15 -40.67
C PHE A 10 2.24 16.01 -39.71
N TYR A 11 3.41 15.40 -39.90
CA TYR A 11 3.87 14.27 -39.07
C TYR A 11 4.15 14.69 -37.62
N CYS A 12 4.79 15.85 -37.42
CA CYS A 12 5.01 16.41 -36.08
C CYS A 12 3.69 16.76 -35.36
N LEU A 13 2.68 17.25 -36.09
CA LEU A 13 1.39 17.64 -35.53
C LEU A 13 0.58 16.42 -35.05
N VAL A 14 0.63 15.31 -35.79
CA VAL A 14 0.03 14.04 -35.36
C VAL A 14 0.77 13.43 -34.17
N ALA A 15 2.12 13.49 -34.15
CA ALA A 15 2.91 12.96 -33.03
C ALA A 15 2.62 13.67 -31.70
N GLY A 16 2.45 15.00 -31.71
CA GLY A 16 2.14 15.79 -30.52
C GLY A 16 0.76 15.55 -29.91
N ALA A 17 -0.19 14.96 -30.65
CA ALA A 17 -1.53 14.67 -30.14
C ALA A 17 -1.58 13.44 -29.21
N LEU A 18 -0.56 12.57 -29.24
CA LEU A 18 -0.57 11.29 -28.51
C LEU A 18 -0.09 11.38 -27.05
N SER A 19 0.51 12.50 -26.62
CA SER A 19 1.04 12.70 -25.26
C SER A 19 0.01 13.17 -24.22
N ALA A 20 -1.29 13.09 -24.53
CA ALA A 20 -2.36 13.64 -23.69
C ALA A 20 -2.58 12.87 -22.37
N CYS A 21 -2.48 11.54 -22.37
CA CYS A 21 -2.68 10.69 -21.19
C CYS A 21 -1.44 10.66 -20.28
N SER A 22 -1.15 11.79 -19.63
CA SER A 22 0.03 11.99 -18.77
C SER A 22 -0.28 11.95 -17.26
N SER A 23 -1.49 11.56 -16.87
CA SER A 23 -1.90 11.33 -15.47
C SER A 23 -2.95 10.23 -15.38
N VAL A 24 -2.93 9.46 -14.29
CA VAL A 24 -3.97 8.47 -13.94
C VAL A 24 -4.62 8.89 -12.64
N SER A 25 -5.96 8.83 -12.60
CA SER A 25 -6.77 9.10 -11.41
C SER A 25 -7.54 7.84 -11.03
N PHE A 26 -7.44 7.43 -9.76
CA PHE A 26 -8.11 6.26 -9.21
C PHE A 26 -8.85 6.61 -7.91
N LYS A 27 -10.00 5.96 -7.71
CA LYS A 27 -10.76 6.03 -6.45
C LYS A 27 -11.29 4.64 -6.14
N GLN A 28 -10.93 4.12 -4.97
CA GLN A 28 -11.44 2.83 -4.49
C GLN A 28 -12.98 2.88 -4.42
N GLY A 29 -13.63 1.85 -4.96
CA GLY A 29 -15.09 1.76 -5.02
C GLY A 29 -15.74 2.39 -6.26
N ALA A 30 -15.07 3.32 -6.96
CA ALA A 30 -15.70 4.12 -8.00
C ALA A 30 -15.79 3.43 -9.37
N SER A 31 -16.84 3.75 -10.10
CA SER A 31 -17.11 3.36 -11.48
C SER A 31 -16.50 4.30 -12.52
N GLY A 32 -16.45 3.86 -13.78
CA GLY A 32 -15.99 4.68 -14.90
C GLY A 32 -16.90 5.87 -15.23
N ASP A 33 -18.18 5.85 -14.83
CA ASP A 33 -19.11 6.97 -15.02
C ASP A 33 -18.98 8.02 -13.92
N GLU A 34 -18.73 7.62 -12.67
CA GLU A 34 -18.33 8.56 -11.60
C GLU A 34 -17.04 9.29 -11.96
N PHE A 35 -16.07 8.60 -12.59
CA PHE A 35 -14.87 9.25 -13.11
C PHE A 35 -15.22 10.33 -14.15
N ARG A 36 -15.98 9.96 -15.20
CA ARG A 36 -16.43 10.90 -16.26
C ARG A 36 -17.24 12.08 -15.70
N GLN A 37 -18.01 11.88 -14.63
CA GLN A 37 -18.78 12.93 -13.98
C GLN A 37 -17.89 13.86 -13.13
N ALA A 38 -16.93 13.30 -12.38
CA ALA A 38 -15.96 14.08 -11.61
C ALA A 38 -15.05 14.91 -12.54
N GLU A 39 -14.55 14.30 -13.61
CA GLU A 39 -13.74 14.93 -14.66
C GLU A 39 -14.46 16.15 -15.25
N LYS A 40 -15.68 15.96 -15.78
CA LYS A 40 -16.51 17.06 -16.34
C LYS A 40 -16.76 18.16 -15.31
N THR A 41 -16.98 17.80 -14.05
CA THR A 41 -17.18 18.78 -12.97
C THR A 41 -15.93 19.64 -12.79
N CYS A 42 -14.74 19.03 -12.71
CA CYS A 42 -13.49 19.76 -12.51
C CYS A 42 -13.06 20.57 -13.75
N GLN A 43 -13.26 20.03 -14.96
CA GLN A 43 -13.05 20.75 -16.23
C GLN A 43 -13.99 21.95 -16.38
N SER A 44 -15.20 21.92 -15.79
CA SER A 44 -16.12 23.06 -15.81
C SER A 44 -15.67 24.23 -14.92
N THR A 45 -14.75 23.98 -13.97
CA THR A 45 -14.24 24.99 -13.03
C THR A 45 -12.83 25.47 -13.33
N THR A 46 -12.03 24.70 -14.09
CA THR A 46 -10.65 25.08 -14.45
C THR A 46 -10.12 24.31 -15.66
N SER A 47 -9.26 24.97 -16.44
CA SER A 47 -8.41 24.37 -17.47
C SER A 47 -6.96 24.17 -17.02
N GLU A 48 -6.57 24.65 -15.83
CA GLU A 48 -5.21 24.47 -15.31
C GLU A 48 -5.02 23.07 -14.71
N ARG A 49 -3.93 22.39 -15.11
CA ARG A 49 -3.65 21.00 -14.73
C ARG A 49 -3.52 20.78 -13.22
N SER A 50 -2.87 21.70 -12.51
CA SER A 50 -2.70 21.67 -11.05
C SER A 50 -4.03 21.81 -10.32
N ALA A 51 -4.84 22.80 -10.69
CA ALA A 51 -6.17 23.02 -10.14
C ALA A 51 -7.14 21.87 -10.46
N PHE A 52 -7.03 21.26 -11.66
CA PHE A 52 -7.79 20.06 -12.01
C PHE A 52 -7.42 18.87 -11.11
N MET A 53 -6.11 18.60 -10.91
CA MET A 53 -5.63 17.54 -10.00
C MET A 53 -6.15 17.76 -8.57
N GLN A 54 -6.06 19.00 -8.04
CA GLN A 54 -6.58 19.36 -6.72
C GLN A 54 -8.10 19.15 -6.61
N CYS A 55 -8.87 19.50 -7.65
CA CYS A 55 -10.32 19.27 -7.69
C CYS A 55 -10.67 17.77 -7.70
N MET A 56 -9.86 16.95 -8.37
CA MET A 56 -10.02 15.49 -8.38
C MET A 56 -9.65 14.87 -7.02
N GLU A 57 -8.53 15.27 -6.41
CA GLU A 57 -8.14 14.83 -5.06
C GLU A 57 -9.16 15.26 -4.00
N ALA A 58 -9.71 16.48 -4.07
CA ALA A 58 -10.79 16.95 -3.19
C ALA A 58 -12.11 16.17 -3.36
N LYS A 59 -12.31 15.48 -4.49
CA LYS A 59 -13.42 14.54 -4.74
C LYS A 59 -13.06 13.09 -4.34
N GLY A 60 -11.89 12.87 -3.75
CA GLY A 60 -11.39 11.56 -3.32
C GLY A 60 -10.74 10.73 -4.43
N TRP A 61 -10.32 11.34 -5.55
CA TRP A 61 -9.57 10.67 -6.62
C TRP A 61 -8.07 10.86 -6.43
N TRP A 62 -7.38 9.82 -5.99
CA TRP A 62 -5.92 9.78 -5.97
C TRP A 62 -5.40 9.92 -7.40
N SER A 63 -4.72 11.04 -7.68
CA SER A 63 -4.37 11.44 -9.05
C SER A 63 -2.87 11.66 -9.17
N ARG A 64 -2.19 10.88 -10.01
CA ARG A 64 -0.72 10.93 -10.14
C ARG A 64 -0.27 11.01 -11.60
N SER A 65 0.90 11.59 -11.78
CA SER A 65 1.55 11.72 -13.09
C SER A 65 1.93 10.34 -13.61
N VAL A 66 1.79 10.10 -14.93
CA VAL A 66 2.30 8.85 -15.52
C VAL A 66 3.82 8.74 -15.35
N GLU A 67 4.53 9.88 -15.27
CA GLU A 67 5.96 9.94 -14.96
C GLU A 67 6.28 9.42 -13.54
N GLU A 68 5.47 9.76 -12.51
CA GLU A 68 5.61 9.18 -11.16
C GLU A 68 5.29 7.68 -11.18
N LEU A 69 4.24 7.28 -11.90
CA LEU A 69 3.78 5.89 -11.97
C LEU A 69 4.72 4.98 -12.77
N SER A 70 5.52 5.55 -13.68
CA SER A 70 6.57 4.84 -14.41
C SER A 70 7.82 4.58 -13.57
N GLN A 71 8.04 5.40 -12.54
CA GLN A 71 9.14 5.28 -11.58
C GLN A 71 8.74 4.42 -10.36
N ALA A 72 7.45 4.35 -10.04
CA ALA A 72 6.92 3.58 -8.91
C ALA A 72 6.91 2.06 -9.18
N GLY A 73 7.57 1.29 -8.30
CA GLY A 73 7.69 -0.16 -8.46
C GLY A 73 6.44 -0.91 -8.00
N PHE A 74 5.44 -1.08 -8.86
CA PHE A 74 4.27 -1.91 -8.55
C PHE A 74 4.66 -3.38 -8.38
N VAL A 75 4.43 -3.93 -7.18
CA VAL A 75 4.66 -5.35 -6.86
C VAL A 75 3.43 -5.97 -6.20
N PRO A 76 3.18 -7.29 -6.38
CA PRO A 76 2.19 -7.98 -5.55
C PRO A 76 2.66 -7.97 -4.09
N VAL A 77 1.71 -7.89 -3.15
CA VAL A 77 2.03 -8.08 -1.72
C VAL A 77 2.39 -9.54 -1.48
N ASP A 78 3.69 -9.80 -1.34
CA ASP A 78 4.20 -11.12 -1.00
C ASP A 78 3.95 -11.44 0.48
N ASN A 79 4.11 -12.71 0.85
CA ASN A 79 3.86 -13.20 2.20
C ASN A 79 5.05 -12.97 3.17
N GLY A 80 6.05 -12.18 2.75
CA GLY A 80 7.30 -11.97 3.49
C GLY A 80 7.59 -10.52 3.91
N ASP A 81 6.99 -9.51 3.28
CA ASP A 81 7.29 -8.11 3.62
C ASP A 81 6.61 -7.70 4.95
N GLU A 82 7.46 -7.36 5.92
CA GLU A 82 7.13 -6.73 7.20
C GLU A 82 6.65 -5.27 6.99
N ALA A 83 6.44 -4.51 8.07
CA ALA A 83 6.12 -3.09 7.99
C ALA A 83 7.12 -2.34 7.09
N GLY A 84 6.61 -1.64 6.08
CA GLY A 84 7.43 -0.86 5.15
C GLY A 84 8.28 0.14 5.92
N THR A 85 9.61 0.05 5.75
CA THR A 85 10.60 0.79 6.53
C THR A 85 10.28 2.27 6.51
N GLU A 86 10.01 2.84 7.68
CA GLU A 86 9.81 4.28 7.82
C GLU A 86 11.11 4.99 7.41
N SER A 87 11.00 5.94 6.48
CA SER A 87 12.16 6.61 5.91
C SER A 87 12.88 7.40 7.00
N GLU A 88 14.06 6.94 7.40
CA GLU A 88 14.79 7.42 8.56
C GLU A 88 15.19 8.90 8.40
N LEU A 89 14.43 9.80 9.05
CA LEU A 89 14.87 11.18 9.27
C LEU A 89 15.94 11.20 10.37
N PRO A 90 16.96 12.07 10.26
CA PRO A 90 18.17 11.95 11.06
C PRO A 90 17.92 12.14 12.55
N THR A 91 18.44 11.20 13.34
CA THR A 91 18.51 11.29 14.79
C THR A 91 19.32 12.50 15.24
N VAL A 92 18.89 13.14 16.33
CA VAL A 92 19.61 14.24 16.98
C VAL A 92 19.73 13.94 18.47
N ALA A 93 20.92 13.47 18.88
CA ALA A 93 21.32 13.41 20.28
C ALA A 93 21.78 14.82 20.76
N GLU A 94 21.96 15.14 22.05
CA GLU A 94 22.10 14.26 23.20
C GLU A 94 21.76 14.94 24.55
N GLY A 95 20.98 14.25 25.40
CA GLY A 95 21.09 14.23 26.87
C GLY A 95 20.95 15.52 27.70
N PRO A 96 21.24 15.46 29.02
CA PRO A 96 21.51 14.28 29.85
C PRO A 96 20.51 14.10 31.04
N ALA A 97 20.55 12.94 31.69
CA ALA A 97 19.94 12.70 33.01
C ALA A 97 20.87 13.18 34.16
N PRO A 98 20.35 13.31 35.40
CA PRO A 98 20.34 12.18 36.35
C PRO A 98 18.94 12.03 37.02
N SER A 99 18.65 11.15 38.01
CA SER A 99 19.48 10.44 39.00
C SER A 99 18.85 9.10 39.45
N SER A 100 19.57 8.34 40.29
CA SER A 100 19.04 7.28 41.19
C SER A 100 19.63 7.49 42.61
N PRO A 101 19.11 6.83 43.66
CA PRO A 101 19.86 5.67 44.16
C PRO A 101 18.99 4.49 44.64
N ALA A 102 19.63 3.34 44.91
CA ALA A 102 18.99 2.07 45.28
C ALA A 102 19.48 1.49 46.62
N ALA A 103 18.73 0.52 47.15
CA ALA A 103 19.09 -0.39 48.25
C ALA A 103 18.19 -1.64 48.18
N ARG A 104 18.57 -2.86 48.59
CA ARG A 104 19.86 -3.42 49.09
C ARG A 104 19.82 -4.96 48.90
N ALA A 105 20.97 -5.61 48.76
CA ALA A 105 21.09 -7.09 48.88
C ALA A 105 21.37 -7.51 50.35
N PRO A 106 21.31 -8.81 50.72
CA PRO A 106 22.49 -9.67 50.53
C PRO A 106 22.29 -11.20 50.31
N ALA A 107 23.29 -11.80 49.65
CA ALA A 107 23.94 -13.11 49.91
C ALA A 107 23.22 -14.48 49.75
N ALA A 108 24.04 -15.50 49.42
CA ALA A 108 23.74 -16.95 49.33
C ALA A 108 24.51 -17.73 50.44
N PRO A 109 24.54 -19.09 50.48
CA PRO A 109 25.48 -19.85 49.60
C PRO A 109 25.12 -21.32 49.19
N ASP A 110 25.85 -21.80 48.17
CA ASP A 110 26.36 -23.17 47.88
C ASP A 110 25.53 -24.48 48.01
N ARG A 111 25.59 -25.30 46.94
CA ARG A 111 26.37 -26.57 46.79
C ARG A 111 25.69 -27.53 45.79
N ALA A 112 26.01 -27.52 44.48
CA ALA A 112 27.19 -28.13 43.83
C ALA A 112 27.21 -29.69 43.87
N THR A 113 27.13 -30.47 42.77
CA THR A 113 26.98 -30.09 41.33
C THR A 113 26.25 -31.12 40.41
N PRO A 114 26.69 -32.38 40.17
CA PRO A 114 26.54 -32.99 38.83
C PRO A 114 25.86 -34.38 38.71
N ALA A 115 25.13 -34.64 37.60
CA ALA A 115 24.79 -35.96 37.06
C ALA A 115 24.74 -35.95 35.51
N LYS A 116 25.29 -36.97 34.85
CA LYS A 116 25.45 -37.06 33.38
C LYS A 116 24.55 -38.14 32.79
N ALA A 117 23.63 -37.75 31.90
CA ALA A 117 22.88 -38.68 31.06
C ALA A 117 23.01 -38.27 29.58
N SER A 118 23.36 -39.23 28.72
CA SER A 118 23.33 -39.07 27.27
C SER A 118 22.09 -39.76 26.73
N GLY A 119 21.32 -39.08 25.86
CA GLY A 119 20.13 -39.66 25.26
C GLY A 119 19.45 -38.69 24.30
N ALA A 120 19.30 -39.11 23.05
CA ALA A 120 18.53 -38.50 21.96
C ALA A 120 18.73 -36.97 21.73
N VAL A 121 19.28 -36.63 20.56
CA VAL A 121 18.96 -35.33 19.94
C VAL A 121 17.46 -35.34 19.64
N PRO A 122 16.63 -34.44 20.20
CA PRO A 122 15.26 -34.31 19.76
C PRO A 122 15.28 -33.82 18.31
N VAL A 123 14.62 -34.52 17.41
CA VAL A 123 14.27 -33.93 16.11
C VAL A 123 13.28 -32.82 16.41
N VAL A 124 13.79 -31.59 16.50
CA VAL A 124 12.95 -30.40 16.70
C VAL A 124 12.02 -30.33 15.49
N PRO A 125 10.70 -30.51 15.66
CA PRO A 125 9.79 -30.30 14.54
C PRO A 125 9.94 -28.85 14.12
N ALA A 126 10.24 -28.61 12.84
CA ALA A 126 10.43 -27.26 12.32
C ALA A 126 9.22 -26.41 12.72
N LYS A 127 9.45 -25.44 13.61
CA LYS A 127 8.37 -24.64 14.21
C LYS A 127 7.61 -23.98 13.07
N ALA A 128 6.39 -24.45 12.82
CA ALA A 128 5.52 -23.83 11.84
C ALA A 128 5.47 -22.33 12.12
N ALA A 129 5.73 -21.51 11.10
CA ALA A 129 5.75 -20.06 11.25
C ALA A 129 4.44 -19.64 11.93
N ALA A 130 4.55 -18.88 13.02
CA ALA A 130 3.38 -18.51 13.80
C ALA A 130 2.35 -17.85 12.86
N PRO A 131 1.05 -18.17 12.99
CA PRO A 131 0.02 -17.51 12.19
C PRO A 131 0.21 -16.00 12.30
N LYS A 132 0.47 -15.34 11.16
CA LYS A 132 0.62 -13.89 11.13
C LYS A 132 -0.66 -13.28 11.71
N ASP A 133 -0.50 -12.31 12.60
CA ASP A 133 -1.64 -11.68 13.26
C ASP A 133 -2.63 -11.16 12.19
N PRO A 134 -3.93 -11.53 12.26
CA PRO A 134 -4.89 -11.15 11.24
C PRO A 134 -5.25 -9.66 11.28
N LEU A 135 -4.97 -8.94 12.39
CA LEU A 135 -5.18 -7.49 12.49
C LEU A 135 -4.02 -6.66 11.94
N SER A 136 -2.84 -7.27 11.74
CA SER A 136 -1.64 -6.62 11.22
C SER A 136 -1.93 -5.93 9.90
N ARG A 137 -1.63 -4.63 9.84
CA ARG A 137 -1.98 -3.76 8.72
C ARG A 137 -0.90 -3.78 7.64
N MET A 138 -1.34 -3.73 6.39
CA MET A 138 -0.49 -3.57 5.21
C MET A 138 -1.06 -2.48 4.30
N ARG A 139 -0.18 -1.68 3.69
CA ARG A 139 -0.58 -0.67 2.70
C ARG A 139 -0.96 -1.37 1.40
N ILE A 140 -2.04 -0.94 0.75
CA ILE A 140 -2.41 -1.40 -0.60
C ILE A 140 -2.63 -0.18 -1.48
N ALA A 141 -1.86 -0.07 -2.56
CA ALA A 141 -1.96 1.04 -3.50
C ALA A 141 -3.02 0.79 -4.58
N MET A 142 -3.20 -0.46 -5.00
CA MET A 142 -4.18 -0.83 -6.02
C MET A 142 -4.68 -2.27 -5.81
N TRP A 143 -5.92 -2.52 -6.21
CA TRP A 143 -6.54 -3.85 -6.25
C TRP A 143 -6.86 -4.22 -7.70
N ALA A 144 -6.61 -5.48 -8.08
CA ALA A 144 -6.98 -6.01 -9.39
C ALA A 144 -7.67 -7.38 -9.30
N LYS A 145 -8.70 -7.58 -10.12
CA LYS A 145 -9.37 -8.86 -10.38
C LYS A 145 -9.93 -8.80 -11.80
N ALA A 146 -9.74 -9.87 -12.59
CA ALA A 146 -10.18 -9.90 -13.98
C ALA A 146 -11.71 -9.71 -14.08
N GLY A 147 -12.14 -8.75 -14.89
CA GLY A 147 -13.56 -8.45 -15.13
C GLY A 147 -14.31 -7.80 -13.96
N ALA A 148 -13.60 -7.28 -12.95
CA ALA A 148 -14.20 -6.63 -11.78
C ALA A 148 -13.74 -5.18 -11.63
N ASP A 149 -14.60 -4.32 -11.05
CA ASP A 149 -14.42 -2.88 -10.93
C ASP A 149 -14.39 -2.42 -9.46
N GLY A 150 -14.49 -1.11 -9.22
CA GLY A 150 -14.58 -0.53 -7.89
C GLY A 150 -15.79 -1.03 -7.09
N ALA A 151 -16.97 -1.08 -7.70
CA ALA A 151 -18.19 -1.51 -7.02
C ALA A 151 -18.09 -2.98 -6.55
N ALA A 152 -17.55 -3.86 -7.41
CA ALA A 152 -17.28 -5.24 -7.06
C ALA A 152 -16.26 -5.39 -5.91
N LEU A 153 -15.25 -4.50 -5.83
CA LEU A 153 -14.29 -4.49 -4.72
C LEU A 153 -14.95 -4.09 -3.40
N THR A 154 -15.77 -3.03 -3.41
CA THR A 154 -16.52 -2.59 -2.22
C THR A 154 -17.49 -3.67 -1.74
N GLN A 155 -18.19 -4.34 -2.66
CA GLN A 155 -19.05 -5.47 -2.31
C GLN A 155 -18.23 -6.62 -1.69
N ALA A 156 -17.09 -7.00 -2.30
CA ALA A 156 -16.22 -8.05 -1.78
C ALA A 156 -15.64 -7.73 -0.38
N GLN A 157 -15.26 -6.46 -0.15
CA GLN A 157 -14.81 -5.96 1.16
C GLN A 157 -15.93 -6.07 2.21
N ASN A 158 -17.13 -5.58 1.90
CA ASN A 158 -18.29 -5.68 2.79
C ASN A 158 -18.63 -7.15 3.10
N THR A 159 -18.58 -8.05 2.10
CA THR A 159 -18.77 -9.50 2.27
C THR A 159 -17.72 -10.10 3.22
N CYS A 160 -16.45 -9.71 3.13
CA CYS A 160 -15.43 -10.11 4.09
C CYS A 160 -15.72 -9.59 5.51
N LEU A 161 -16.14 -8.33 5.65
CA LEU A 161 -16.40 -7.70 6.95
C LEU A 161 -17.58 -8.31 7.70
N THR A 162 -18.59 -8.89 7.02
CA THR A 162 -19.65 -9.66 7.69
C THR A 162 -19.14 -10.90 8.44
N THR A 163 -17.99 -11.46 8.01
CA THR A 163 -17.37 -12.65 8.62
C THR A 163 -16.24 -12.28 9.60
N LEU A 164 -15.56 -11.16 9.36
CA LEU A 164 -14.40 -10.71 10.13
C LEU A 164 -14.74 -9.72 11.26
N GLY A 165 -15.80 -8.92 11.11
CA GLY A 165 -16.18 -7.85 12.03
C GLY A 165 -15.36 -6.56 11.86
N ALA A 166 -15.78 -5.52 12.59
CA ALA A 166 -15.29 -4.14 12.42
C ALA A 166 -13.79 -3.95 12.66
N GLY A 167 -13.14 -4.81 13.47
CA GLY A 167 -11.69 -4.76 13.68
C GLY A 167 -10.85 -4.94 12.40
N HIS A 168 -11.46 -5.43 11.31
CA HIS A 168 -10.80 -5.67 10.04
C HIS A 168 -11.04 -4.61 8.96
N GLU A 169 -11.77 -3.53 9.26
CA GLU A 169 -12.11 -2.46 8.30
C GLU A 169 -10.87 -1.83 7.63
N PRO A 170 -10.97 -1.45 6.33
CA PRO A 170 -9.94 -0.63 5.67
C PRO A 170 -9.73 0.70 6.40
N ASP A 171 -8.49 1.17 6.42
CA ASP A 171 -8.16 2.55 6.79
C ASP A 171 -7.98 3.37 5.50
N PRO A 172 -8.98 4.18 5.10
CA PRO A 172 -8.93 4.93 3.85
C PRO A 172 -8.00 6.15 3.92
N VAL A 173 -7.56 6.56 5.11
CA VAL A 173 -6.64 7.70 5.29
C VAL A 173 -5.19 7.22 5.21
N ALA A 174 -4.86 6.10 5.86
CA ALA A 174 -3.55 5.46 5.75
C ALA A 174 -3.36 4.67 4.44
N GLY A 175 -4.45 4.30 3.75
CA GLY A 175 -4.42 3.42 2.59
C GLY A 175 -4.04 1.98 2.96
N THR A 176 -4.49 1.50 4.13
CA THR A 176 -4.11 0.18 4.66
C THR A 176 -5.32 -0.73 4.88
N VAL A 177 -5.08 -2.04 4.84
CA VAL A 177 -6.04 -3.08 5.21
C VAL A 177 -5.42 -4.02 6.23
N THR A 178 -6.25 -4.69 7.03
CA THR A 178 -5.79 -5.80 7.88
C THR A 178 -5.47 -7.06 7.07
N ARG A 179 -4.56 -7.89 7.56
CA ARG A 179 -4.19 -9.16 6.91
C ARG A 179 -5.39 -10.11 6.75
N GLY A 180 -6.30 -10.17 7.72
CA GLY A 180 -7.54 -10.95 7.62
C GLY A 180 -8.44 -10.51 6.45
N LEU A 181 -8.56 -9.20 6.22
CA LEU A 181 -9.30 -8.67 5.05
C LEU A 181 -8.57 -8.97 3.74
N TYR A 182 -7.24 -8.79 3.70
CA TYR A 182 -6.42 -9.15 2.55
C TYR A 182 -6.58 -10.64 2.18
N ASP A 183 -6.40 -11.54 3.14
CA ASP A 183 -6.50 -12.99 2.92
C ASP A 183 -7.93 -13.43 2.50
N CYS A 184 -8.97 -12.74 2.97
CA CYS A 184 -10.35 -12.94 2.49
C CYS A 184 -10.53 -12.50 1.03
N LEU A 185 -10.02 -11.33 0.65
CA LEU A 185 -10.07 -10.84 -0.74
C LEU A 185 -9.22 -11.71 -1.69
N ARG A 186 -8.05 -12.21 -1.23
CA ARG A 186 -7.22 -13.18 -1.96
C ARG A 186 -7.99 -14.46 -2.29
N LYS A 187 -8.76 -15.02 -1.34
CA LYS A 187 -9.63 -16.19 -1.56
C LYS A 187 -10.73 -15.94 -2.60
N GLN A 188 -11.20 -14.70 -2.72
CA GLN A 188 -12.14 -14.27 -3.77
C GLN A 188 -11.45 -13.95 -5.12
N GLY A 189 -10.13 -14.15 -5.24
CA GLY A 189 -9.38 -13.92 -6.47
C GLY A 189 -9.04 -12.45 -6.75
N TRP A 190 -9.10 -11.57 -5.75
CA TRP A 190 -8.49 -10.24 -5.83
C TRP A 190 -6.99 -10.32 -5.58
N THR A 191 -6.22 -9.41 -6.18
CA THR A 191 -4.79 -9.23 -5.95
C THR A 191 -4.52 -7.80 -5.52
N GLY A 192 -3.94 -7.62 -4.33
CA GLY A 192 -3.49 -6.32 -3.83
C GLY A 192 -2.04 -6.07 -4.25
N MET A 193 -1.76 -4.85 -4.65
CA MET A 193 -0.43 -4.39 -5.07
C MET A 193 0.04 -3.24 -4.18
N THR A 194 1.33 -3.27 -3.84
CA THR A 194 2.06 -2.19 -3.17
C THR A 194 2.86 -1.38 -4.19
N LEU A 195 3.23 -0.16 -3.79
CA LEU A 195 4.35 0.55 -4.38
C LEU A 195 5.62 0.15 -3.62
N ARG A 196 6.73 0.00 -4.33
CA ARG A 196 8.09 0.18 -3.82
C ARG A 196 8.58 1.58 -4.19
#